data_AF-A0A0D8PU80-F1
#
_entry.id   AF-A0A0D8PU80-F1
#
_cell.length_a   1.000
_cell.length_b   1.000
_cell.length_c   1.000
_cell.angle_alpha   90.00
_cell.angle_beta   90.00
_cell.angle_gamma   90.00
#
_symmetry.space_group_name_H-M   'P 1'
#
loop_
_entity.id
_entity.type
_entity.pdbx_description
1 polymer ?
#
loop_
_entity_poly.entity_id
_entity_poly.type
_entity_poly.pdbx_seq_one_letter_code
_entity_poly.pdbx_strand_id
1 'polypeptide(L)'
;MKKSQLGFIVVAATMLLAGCSEPTVTATPVKNVDTVSVTSPDDIDVFCPTGICTFELSTTEPTKATVTMHYDYTKLYTKIEGVSVVGEGAKDAKVVDEDQFTIELTKKNTPVKIEVIDFYRN
;
A
#
# COMPACT_ATOMS: atom_id res chain seq x y z
N MET A 1 11.55 66.59 -28.16
CA MET A 1 11.06 65.55 -27.22
C MET A 1 10.41 64.43 -28.01
N LYS A 2 11.02 63.24 -28.08
CA LYS A 2 10.38 62.01 -28.58
C LYS A 2 10.82 60.87 -27.66
N LYS A 3 9.85 60.33 -26.90
CA LYS A 3 10.04 59.17 -26.02
C LYS A 3 9.96 57.90 -26.88
N SER A 4 10.97 57.06 -26.85
CA SER A 4 10.89 55.69 -27.38
C SER A 4 11.27 54.75 -26.25
N GLN A 5 10.28 53.97 -25.81
CA GLN A 5 10.48 52.89 -24.85
C GLN A 5 10.75 51.62 -25.65
N LEU A 6 11.82 50.89 -25.32
CA LEU A 6 12.05 49.53 -25.80
C LEU A 6 12.38 48.61 -24.60
N GLY A 7 11.32 47.96 -24.11
CA GLY A 7 11.18 46.51 -24.05
C GLY A 7 12.26 45.69 -23.34
N PHE A 8 12.01 45.41 -22.06
CA PHE A 8 12.48 44.21 -21.35
C PHE A 8 11.88 42.95 -22.01
N ILE A 9 12.71 41.96 -22.36
CA ILE A 9 12.25 40.57 -22.58
C ILE A 9 13.07 39.69 -21.62
N VAL A 10 12.44 39.28 -20.52
CA VAL A 10 12.92 38.19 -19.66
C VAL A 10 12.23 36.93 -20.15
N VAL A 11 12.96 36.06 -20.83
CA VAL A 11 12.49 34.70 -21.16
C VAL A 11 12.64 33.87 -19.89
N ALA A 12 11.54 33.73 -19.14
CA ALA A 12 11.45 32.75 -18.06
C ALA A 12 11.28 31.36 -18.70
N ALA A 13 12.38 30.60 -18.75
CA ALA A 13 12.33 29.18 -19.06
C ALA A 13 11.70 28.44 -17.87
N THR A 14 10.40 28.17 -17.95
CA THR A 14 9.72 27.24 -17.05
C THR A 14 10.21 25.83 -17.33
N MET A 15 11.09 25.32 -16.47
CA MET A 15 11.40 23.90 -16.40
C MET A 15 10.15 23.15 -15.95
N LEU A 16 9.49 22.47 -16.88
CA LEU A 16 8.47 21.47 -16.57
C LEU A 16 9.20 20.24 -15.99
N LEU A 17 9.35 20.21 -14.67
CA LEU A 17 9.64 18.99 -13.94
C LEU A 17 8.41 18.09 -14.07
N ALA A 18 8.39 17.24 -15.10
CA ALA A 18 7.51 16.08 -15.13
C ALA A 18 7.95 15.18 -13.98
N GLY A 19 7.31 15.34 -12.81
CA GLY A 19 7.49 14.41 -11.70
C GLY A 19 7.01 13.04 -12.14
N CYS A 20 7.90 12.06 -12.16
CA CYS A 20 7.49 10.66 -12.19
C CYS A 20 6.63 10.43 -10.94
N SER A 21 5.34 10.16 -11.11
CA SER A 21 4.49 9.75 -10.00
C SER A 21 4.93 8.36 -9.56
N GLU A 22 5.38 8.22 -8.33
CA GLU A 22 5.66 6.92 -7.74
C GLU A 22 4.35 6.12 -7.58
N PRO A 23 4.40 4.78 -7.64
CA PRO A 23 3.26 3.94 -7.31
C PRO A 23 2.72 4.31 -5.93
N THR A 24 1.40 4.26 -5.76
CA THR A 24 0.79 4.49 -4.45
C THR A 24 -0.10 3.32 -4.12
N VAL A 25 0.12 2.73 -2.95
CA VAL A 25 -0.78 1.74 -2.36
C VAL A 25 -1.67 2.40 -1.33
N THR A 26 -2.94 2.04 -1.34
CA THR A 26 -3.89 2.38 -0.27
C THR A 26 -4.34 1.11 0.42
N ALA A 27 -4.53 1.21 1.73
CA ALA A 27 -4.99 0.11 2.54
C ALA A 27 -6.13 0.57 3.45
N THR A 28 -7.19 -0.22 3.52
CA THR A 28 -8.40 0.11 4.30
C THR A 28 -8.71 -1.03 5.27
N PRO A 29 -8.76 -0.77 6.59
CA PRO A 29 -9.27 -1.72 7.56
C PRO A 29 -10.71 -2.13 7.24
N VAL A 30 -11.04 -3.43 7.32
CA VAL A 30 -12.42 -3.91 7.10
C VAL A 30 -12.99 -4.59 8.34
N LYS A 31 -12.29 -5.58 8.91
CA LYS A 31 -12.77 -6.34 10.07
C LYS A 31 -11.63 -6.78 10.96
N ASN A 32 -11.77 -6.55 12.27
CA ASN A 32 -10.80 -6.92 13.31
C ASN A 32 -9.37 -6.39 13.06
N VAL A 33 -9.27 -5.31 12.31
CA VAL A 33 -8.03 -4.56 12.10
C VAL A 33 -8.13 -3.30 12.93
N ASP A 34 -7.14 -3.07 13.80
CA ASP A 34 -7.04 -1.84 14.57
C ASP A 34 -6.56 -0.69 13.67
N THR A 35 -5.47 -0.93 12.94
CA THR A 35 -4.95 0.00 11.94
C THR A 35 -4.17 -0.71 10.83
N VAL A 36 -4.00 -0.01 9.71
CA VAL A 36 -3.04 -0.37 8.66
C VAL A 36 -2.15 0.83 8.40
N SER A 37 -0.84 0.61 8.37
CA SER A 37 0.16 1.62 8.04
C SER A 37 0.83 1.25 6.73
N VAL A 38 0.78 2.14 5.74
CA VAL A 38 1.52 2.01 4.48
C VAL A 38 2.77 2.88 4.60
N THR A 39 3.92 2.26 4.86
CA THR A 39 5.19 3.00 5.04
C THR A 39 5.84 3.30 3.70
N SER A 40 5.67 2.40 2.73
CA SER A 40 6.01 2.56 1.32
C SER A 40 4.98 1.79 0.47
N PRO A 41 4.93 1.98 -0.86
CA PRO A 41 4.10 1.15 -1.73
C PRO A 41 4.40 -0.35 -1.61
N ASP A 42 5.63 -0.69 -1.23
CA ASP A 42 6.10 -2.07 -1.13
C ASP A 42 6.04 -2.63 0.30
N ASP A 43 5.74 -1.81 1.31
CA ASP A 43 5.79 -2.18 2.74
C ASP A 43 4.54 -1.72 3.50
N ILE A 44 3.81 -2.70 4.05
CA ILE A 44 2.53 -2.47 4.72
C ILE A 44 2.52 -3.20 6.06
N ASP A 45 2.19 -2.49 7.13
CA ASP A 45 1.97 -3.08 8.46
C ASP A 45 0.48 -3.15 8.76
N VAL A 46 -0.01 -4.33 9.14
CA VAL A 46 -1.41 -4.56 9.52
C VAL A 46 -1.48 -4.99 10.98
N PHE A 47 -2.22 -4.24 11.77
CA PHE A 47 -2.42 -4.51 13.19
C PHE A 47 -3.75 -5.22 13.39
N CYS A 48 -3.69 -6.50 13.71
CA CYS A 48 -4.79 -7.44 13.77
C CYS A 48 -4.80 -8.17 15.13
N PRO A 49 -5.40 -7.56 16.16
CA PRO A 49 -5.32 -8.05 17.53
C PRO A 49 -6.01 -9.38 17.79
N THR A 50 -6.82 -9.88 16.85
CA THR A 50 -7.57 -11.14 16.99
C THR A 50 -6.87 -12.34 16.34
N GLY A 51 -5.83 -12.14 15.52
CA GLY A 51 -5.28 -13.20 14.67
C GLY A 51 -6.07 -13.42 13.39
N ILE A 52 -7.33 -12.95 13.33
CA ILE A 52 -8.26 -13.20 12.22
C ILE A 52 -8.91 -11.89 11.81
N CYS A 53 -8.55 -11.40 10.63
CA CYS A 53 -8.98 -10.10 10.14
C CYS A 53 -9.10 -10.03 8.63
N THR A 54 -9.68 -8.90 8.21
CA THR A 54 -9.90 -8.56 6.82
C THR A 54 -9.53 -7.09 6.59
N PHE A 55 -8.86 -6.82 5.49
CA PHE A 55 -8.57 -5.47 5.01
C PHE A 55 -8.59 -5.45 3.48
N GLU A 56 -8.61 -4.26 2.91
CA GLU A 56 -8.59 -4.05 1.47
C GLU A 56 -7.30 -3.34 1.05
N LEU A 57 -6.77 -3.74 -0.11
CA LEU A 57 -5.63 -3.09 -0.75
C LEU A 57 -6.02 -2.60 -2.15
N SER A 58 -5.48 -1.45 -2.56
CA SER A 58 -5.52 -1.02 -3.96
C SER A 58 -4.25 -0.29 -4.33
N THR A 59 -3.91 -0.28 -5.63
CA THR A 59 -2.71 0.40 -6.13
C THR A 59 -2.98 1.18 -7.41
N THR A 60 -2.23 2.25 -7.63
CA THR A 60 -2.28 3.07 -8.85
C THR A 60 -1.49 2.48 -10.01
N GLU A 61 -0.53 1.59 -9.74
CA GLU A 61 0.33 0.89 -10.70
C GLU A 61 0.67 -0.53 -10.19
N PRO A 62 0.99 -1.51 -11.05
CA PRO A 62 1.39 -2.83 -10.59
C PRO A 62 2.51 -2.77 -9.54
N THR A 63 2.28 -3.36 -8.37
CA THR A 63 3.18 -3.25 -7.20
C THR A 63 3.28 -4.60 -6.51
N LYS A 64 4.45 -4.96 -6.01
CA LYS A 64 4.61 -6.13 -5.15
C LYS A 64 4.85 -5.66 -3.73
N ALA A 65 3.84 -5.82 -2.88
CA ALA A 65 3.91 -5.41 -1.48
C ALA A 65 4.26 -6.59 -0.58
N THR A 66 5.01 -6.31 0.46
CA THR A 66 5.19 -7.16 1.65
C THR A 66 4.26 -6.63 2.73
N VAL A 67 3.48 -7.53 3.31
CA VAL A 67 2.58 -7.23 4.42
C VAL A 67 3.10 -7.90 5.68
N THR A 68 3.35 -7.11 6.71
CA THR A 68 3.78 -7.55 8.03
C THR A 68 2.59 -7.52 8.98
N MET A 69 2.33 -8.65 9.65
CA MET A 69 1.20 -8.85 10.53
C MET A 69 1.61 -8.67 11.99
N HIS A 70 0.88 -7.81 12.69
CA HIS A 70 1.11 -7.49 14.09
C HIS A 70 -0.14 -7.82 14.90
N TYR A 71 0.01 -8.37 16.11
CA TYR A 71 -1.09 -8.40 17.07
C TYR A 71 -1.31 -7.03 17.72
N ASP A 72 -0.21 -6.30 17.96
CA ASP A 72 -0.17 -4.93 18.47
C ASP A 72 1.16 -4.26 18.10
N TYR A 73 1.36 -3.00 18.48
CA TYR A 73 2.57 -2.21 18.18
C TYR A 73 3.90 -2.77 18.70
N THR A 74 3.88 -3.81 19.54
CA THR A 74 5.04 -4.43 20.18
C THR A 74 5.19 -5.91 19.86
N LYS A 75 4.17 -6.54 19.26
CA LYS A 75 4.11 -7.98 19.09
C LYS A 75 3.72 -8.36 17.66
N LEU A 76 4.67 -8.92 16.93
CA LEU A 76 4.46 -9.56 15.63
C LEU A 76 3.63 -10.83 15.77
N TYR A 77 3.05 -11.26 14.65
CA TYR A 77 2.50 -12.59 14.52
C TYR A 77 3.60 -13.64 14.74
N THR A 78 3.23 -14.77 15.33
CA THR A 78 4.15 -15.92 15.47
C THR A 78 3.96 -16.95 14.36
N LYS A 79 2.84 -16.88 13.63
CA LYS A 79 2.55 -17.72 12.47
C LYS A 79 1.37 -17.17 11.69
N ILE A 80 1.47 -17.14 10.36
CA ILE A 80 0.34 -16.97 9.44
C ILE A 80 -0.09 -18.37 8.98
N GLU A 81 -1.32 -18.76 9.30
CA GLU A 81 -1.89 -20.05 8.87
C GLU A 81 -2.49 -19.98 7.47
N GLY A 82 -3.05 -18.82 7.10
CA GLY A 82 -3.67 -18.66 5.80
C GLY A 82 -3.85 -17.21 5.42
N VAL A 83 -3.71 -16.95 4.12
CA VAL A 83 -4.06 -15.68 3.48
C VAL A 83 -4.96 -16.02 2.30
N SER A 84 -6.13 -15.40 2.26
CA SER A 84 -7.08 -15.51 1.15
C SER A 84 -7.19 -14.16 0.45
N VAL A 85 -7.14 -14.20 -0.88
CA VAL A 85 -7.26 -13.04 -1.76
C VAL A 85 -8.59 -13.12 -2.47
N VAL A 86 -9.46 -12.14 -2.25
CA VAL A 86 -10.79 -12.08 -2.84
C VAL A 86 -10.91 -10.86 -3.74
N GLY A 87 -10.95 -11.11 -5.04
CA GLY A 87 -11.11 -10.09 -6.09
C GLY A 87 -10.08 -10.22 -7.20
N GLU A 88 -10.29 -9.52 -8.31
CA GLU A 88 -9.44 -9.60 -9.51
C GLU A 88 -8.21 -8.65 -9.48
N GLY A 89 -8.02 -7.93 -8.35
CA GLY A 89 -6.99 -6.90 -8.18
C GLY A 89 -5.63 -7.41 -7.71
N ALA A 90 -5.50 -8.69 -7.39
CA ALA A 90 -4.22 -9.27 -7.00
C ALA A 90 -4.10 -10.74 -7.41
N LYS A 91 -2.87 -11.22 -7.45
CA LYS A 91 -2.57 -12.66 -7.51
C LYS A 91 -2.50 -13.25 -6.10
N ASP A 92 -2.45 -14.57 -6.02
CA ASP A 92 -2.33 -15.30 -4.76
C ASP A 92 -1.24 -14.71 -3.86
N ALA A 93 -1.59 -14.54 -2.59
CA ALA A 93 -0.65 -14.14 -1.56
C ALA A 93 0.27 -15.31 -1.21
N LYS A 94 1.54 -15.01 -0.94
CA LYS A 94 2.55 -16.00 -0.55
C LYS A 94 3.12 -15.64 0.81
N VAL A 95 2.90 -16.49 1.81
CA VAL A 95 3.56 -16.40 3.12
C VAL A 95 5.07 -16.58 2.90
N VAL A 96 5.86 -15.64 3.39
CA VAL A 96 7.33 -15.61 3.24
C VAL A 96 8.07 -15.69 4.57
N ASP A 97 7.40 -15.35 5.67
CA ASP A 97 7.89 -15.52 7.04
C ASP A 97 6.73 -15.83 8.00
N GLU A 98 7.02 -16.04 9.27
CA GLU A 98 6.04 -16.30 10.33
C GLU A 98 4.97 -15.20 10.44
N ASP A 99 5.35 -13.95 10.21
CA ASP A 99 4.54 -12.75 10.33
C ASP A 99 4.33 -12.02 9.00
N GLN A 100 4.91 -12.52 7.90
CA GLN A 100 4.92 -11.82 6.62
C GLN A 100 4.39 -12.63 5.46
N PHE A 101 3.70 -11.94 4.57
CA PHE A 101 3.38 -12.45 3.24
C PHE A 101 3.61 -11.39 2.17
N THR A 102 3.79 -11.84 0.94
CA THR A 102 3.90 -10.97 -0.24
C THR A 102 2.66 -11.09 -1.12
N ILE A 103 2.29 -10.00 -1.76
CA ILE A 103 1.16 -9.94 -2.68
C ILE A 103 1.50 -9.08 -3.91
N GLU A 104 1.15 -9.58 -5.10
CA GLU A 104 1.25 -8.82 -6.36
C GLU A 104 -0.08 -8.12 -6.63
N LEU A 105 -0.10 -6.81 -6.47
CA LEU A 105 -1.24 -5.95 -6.77
C LEU A 105 -1.21 -5.51 -8.23
N THR A 106 -2.38 -5.48 -8.86
CA THR A 106 -2.57 -4.90 -10.18
C THR A 106 -3.56 -3.74 -10.09
N LYS A 107 -3.37 -2.73 -10.95
CA LYS A 107 -4.28 -1.59 -11.01
C LYS A 107 -5.68 -2.06 -11.46
N LYS A 108 -6.65 -1.93 -10.57
CA LYS A 108 -8.08 -2.14 -10.83
C LYS A 108 -8.89 -1.03 -10.18
N ASN A 109 -10.15 -0.89 -10.62
CA ASN A 109 -11.06 0.12 -10.06
C ASN A 109 -11.71 -0.32 -8.74
N THR A 110 -11.57 -1.61 -8.38
CA THR A 110 -12.08 -2.18 -7.13
C THR A 110 -10.91 -2.65 -6.28
N PRO A 111 -10.88 -2.33 -4.98
CA PRO A 111 -9.90 -2.89 -4.06
C PRO A 111 -9.96 -4.42 -4.04
N VAL A 112 -8.81 -5.05 -3.74
CA VAL A 112 -8.77 -6.47 -3.43
C VAL A 112 -8.95 -6.65 -1.92
N LYS A 113 -9.79 -7.61 -1.53
CA LYS A 113 -10.00 -7.94 -0.12
C LYS A 113 -9.05 -9.06 0.28
N ILE A 114 -8.34 -8.84 1.39
CA ILE A 114 -7.38 -9.78 1.97
C ILE A 114 -7.93 -10.27 3.30
N GLU A 115 -7.98 -11.58 3.47
CA GLU A 115 -8.38 -12.25 4.72
C GLU A 115 -7.18 -13.02 5.26
N VAL A 116 -6.80 -12.75 6.51
CA VAL A 116 -5.66 -13.38 7.18
C VAL A 116 -6.14 -14.15 8.40
N ILE A 117 -5.59 -15.34 8.61
CA ILE A 117 -5.89 -16.22 9.73
C ILE A 117 -4.59 -16.66 10.40
N ASP A 118 -4.55 -16.50 11.72
CA ASP A 118 -3.68 -17.19 12.66
C ASP A 118 -4.55 -17.86 13.73
N PHE A 119 -4.57 -19.20 13.72
CA PHE A 119 -5.46 -20.00 14.56
C PHE A 119 -4.83 -20.39 15.91
N TYR A 120 -3.50 -20.40 16.05
CA TYR A 120 -2.79 -21.02 17.18
C TYR A 120 -2.28 -19.99 18.20
N ARG A 121 -3.14 -19.05 18.56
CA ARG A 121 -2.88 -18.07 19.62
C ARG A 121 -3.01 -18.76 20.98
N ASN A 122 -1.96 -19.44 21.41
CA ASN A 122 -1.80 -19.93 22.78
C ASN A 122 -1.02 -18.93 23.62
#